data_AF-A0A914RJK1-F1
#
_entry.id   AF-A0A914RJK1-F1
#
_cell.length_a   1.000
_cell.length_b   1.000
_cell.length_c   1.000
_cell.angle_alpha   90.00
_cell.angle_beta   90.00
_cell.angle_gamma   90.00
#
_symmetry.space_group_name_H-M   'P 1'
#
loop_
_entity.id
_entity.type
_entity.pdbx_description
1 polymer ?
#
loop_
_entity_poly.entity_id
_entity_poly.type
_entity_poly.pdbx_seq_one_letter_code
_entity_poly.pdbx_strand_id
1 'polypeptide(L)'
;MDNQYRCEKCNLTLDSFKYVLLLSMELSDFSGCHWVTVFEEKAVKLLGKTAEELGKLVEDNRLDEYNDVFSAVRFREYTFRIRAKSEFYNVR
;
A
#
# COMPACT_ATOMS: atom_id res chain seq x y z
N MET A 1 -11.02 26.46 -11.79
CA MET A 1 -9.69 25.97 -12.21
C MET A 1 -9.22 24.97 -11.15
N ASP A 2 -10.05 23.96 -10.82
CA ASP A 2 -9.99 23.30 -9.50
C ASP A 2 -10.08 21.76 -9.58
N ASN A 3 -9.74 21.16 -10.72
CA ASN A 3 -9.85 19.71 -10.92
C ASN A 3 -8.55 19.08 -11.45
N GLN A 4 -7.41 19.60 -11.00
CA GLN A 4 -6.08 19.14 -11.39
C GLN A 4 -5.26 18.70 -10.17
N TYR A 5 -4.36 17.75 -10.37
CA TYR A 5 -3.48 17.20 -9.35
C TYR A 5 -2.10 17.84 -9.45
N ARG A 6 -1.61 18.44 -8.36
CA ARG A 6 -0.29 19.09 -8.30
C ARG A 6 0.71 18.23 -7.54
N CYS A 7 1.86 17.98 -8.17
CA CYS A 7 3.03 17.38 -7.53
C CYS A 7 4.04 18.48 -7.19
N GLU A 8 4.15 18.86 -5.91
CA GLU A 8 5.10 19.90 -5.46
C GLU A 8 6.55 19.52 -5.73
N LYS A 9 6.90 18.24 -5.55
CA LYS A 9 8.27 17.76 -5.74
C LYS A 9 8.78 17.97 -7.17
N CYS A 10 7.91 17.78 -8.16
CA CYS A 10 8.26 17.94 -9.58
C CYS A 10 7.84 19.30 -10.13
N ASN A 11 7.09 20.10 -9.36
CA ASN A 11 6.43 21.32 -9.78
C ASN A 11 5.59 21.14 -11.06
N LEU A 12 4.78 20.08 -11.11
CA LEU A 12 3.91 19.75 -12.23
C LEU A 12 2.45 19.73 -11.80
N THR A 13 1.56 20.15 -12.70
CA THR A 13 0.11 20.07 -12.57
C THR A 13 -0.43 19.17 -13.68
N LEU A 14 -1.20 18.16 -13.32
CA LEU A 14 -1.70 17.11 -14.22
C LEU A 14 -3.22 16.99 -14.12
N ASP A 15 -3.87 16.61 -15.21
CA ASP A 15 -5.32 16.36 -15.22
C ASP A 15 -5.68 14.97 -14.66
N SER A 16 -4.68 14.11 -14.43
CA SER A 16 -4.85 12.75 -13.93
C SER A 16 -3.92 12.47 -12.75
N PHE A 17 -4.24 11.39 -12.03
CA PHE A 17 -3.44 10.88 -10.93
C PHE A 17 -3.14 9.40 -11.14
N LYS A 18 -2.30 8.85 -10.26
CA LYS A 18 -1.98 7.43 -10.20
C LYS A 18 -2.18 6.97 -8.76
N TYR A 19 -2.80 5.81 -8.56
CA TYR A 19 -2.85 5.16 -7.26
C TYR A 19 -1.46 4.57 -6.92
N VAL A 20 -1.11 4.60 -5.63
CA VAL A 20 0.10 3.97 -5.12
C VAL A 20 -0.22 3.26 -3.81
N LEU A 21 0.14 1.99 -3.73
CA LEU A 21 0.03 1.17 -2.52
C LEU A 21 1.14 1.52 -1.54
N LEU A 22 0.68 1.91 -0.35
CA LEU A 22 1.46 1.97 0.86
C LEU A 22 0.80 1.02 1.87
N LEU A 23 1.14 -0.27 1.77
CA LEU A 23 0.49 -1.31 2.57
C LEU A 23 1.09 -1.32 3.98
N SER A 24 0.23 -1.17 4.99
CA SER A 24 0.57 -1.48 6.38
C SER A 24 0.07 -2.87 6.71
N MET A 25 0.94 -3.73 7.22
CA MET A 25 0.54 -5.06 7.67
C MET A 25 1.27 -5.51 8.94
N GLU A 26 0.63 -6.40 9.67
CA GLU A 26 1.20 -7.09 10.83
C GLU A 26 1.72 -8.46 10.38
N LEU A 27 2.99 -8.71 10.66
CA LEU A 27 3.63 -10.01 10.49
C LEU A 27 3.76 -10.67 11.85
N SER A 28 3.40 -11.95 11.95
CA SER A 28 3.46 -12.69 13.20
C SER A 28 4.19 -14.02 13.01
N ASP A 29 5.04 -14.35 13.97
CA ASP A 29 5.67 -15.66 14.13
C ASP A 29 5.61 -16.11 15.60
N PHE A 30 6.32 -17.19 15.94
CA PHE A 30 6.35 -17.69 17.32
C PHE A 30 6.95 -16.69 18.33
N SER A 31 7.71 -15.70 17.87
CA SER A 31 8.43 -14.74 18.71
C SER A 31 7.62 -13.48 19.00
N GLY A 32 6.59 -13.20 18.20
CA GLY A 32 5.71 -12.06 18.41
C GLY A 32 5.14 -11.52 17.09
N CYS A 33 4.74 -10.25 17.12
CA CYS A 33 4.20 -9.55 15.96
C CYS A 33 4.94 -8.23 15.70
N HIS A 34 5.04 -7.87 14.42
CA HIS A 34 5.70 -6.65 13.96
C HIS A 34 4.86 -5.97 12.87
N TRP A 35 4.65 -4.67 13.04
CA TRP A 35 4.10 -3.82 11.99
C TRP A 35 5.17 -3.47 10.97
N VAL A 36 4.86 -3.68 9.69
CA VAL A 36 5.75 -3.37 8.58
C VAL A 36 5.02 -2.54 7.52
N THR A 37 5.79 -1.70 6.84
CA THR A 37 5.33 -0.99 5.63
C THR A 37 5.85 -1.71 4.40
N VAL A 38 4.96 -1.99 3.47
CA VAL A 38 5.26 -2.62 2.18
C VAL A 38 4.89 -1.68 1.06
N PHE A 39 5.92 -1.25 0.33
CA PHE A 39 5.80 -0.34 -0.80
C PHE A 39 5.30 -1.06 -2.06
N GLU A 40 4.68 -0.28 -2.95
CA GLU A 40 4.10 -0.65 -4.24
C GLU A 40 4.58 -1.98 -4.83
N GLU A 41 5.83 -2.07 -5.29
CA GLU A 41 6.32 -3.25 -6.02
C GLU A 41 6.13 -4.56 -5.24
N LYS A 42 6.37 -4.55 -3.93
CA LYS A 42 6.21 -5.72 -3.07
C LYS A 42 4.76 -5.93 -2.65
N ALA A 43 3.98 -4.86 -2.51
CA ALA A 43 2.55 -4.94 -2.21
C ALA A 43 1.78 -5.56 -3.38
N VAL A 44 2.05 -5.12 -4.62
CA VAL A 44 1.47 -5.71 -5.84
C VAL A 44 1.84 -7.18 -5.97
N LYS A 45 3.11 -7.53 -5.70
CA LYS A 45 3.56 -8.93 -5.70
C LYS A 45 2.82 -9.79 -4.67
N LEU A 46 2.55 -9.25 -3.49
CA LEU A 46 1.85 -9.95 -2.41
C LEU A 46 0.36 -10.11 -2.71
N LEU A 47 -0.31 -9.02 -3.09
CA LEU A 47 -1.76 -8.95 -3.30
C LEU A 47 -2.22 -9.50 -4.66
N GLY A 48 -1.33 -9.57 -5.65
CA GLY A 48 -1.66 -9.99 -7.01
C GLY A 48 -2.54 -8.99 -7.77
N LYS A 49 -2.64 -7.75 -7.27
CA LYS A 49 -3.42 -6.64 -7.84
C LYS A 49 -2.62 -5.35 -7.82
N THR A 50 -2.76 -4.55 -8.87
CA THR A 50 -2.15 -3.21 -8.94
C THR A 50 -2.94 -2.20 -8.09
N ALA A 51 -2.30 -1.07 -7.76
CA ALA A 51 -2.97 0.04 -7.07
C ALA A 51 -4.19 0.55 -7.85
N GLU A 52 -4.08 0.67 -9.18
CA GLU A 52 -5.18 1.06 -10.06
C GLU A 52 -6.36 0.08 -10.04
N GLU A 53 -6.10 -1.23 -10.05
CA GLU A 53 -7.18 -2.23 -9.99
C GLU A 53 -7.92 -2.14 -8.66
N LEU A 54 -7.19 -1.98 -7.55
CA LEU A 54 -7.79 -1.84 -6.22
C LEU A 54 -8.56 -0.52 -6.07
N GLY A 55 -8.02 0.58 -6.60
CA GLY A 55 -8.70 1.88 -6.62
C GLY A 55 -10.04 1.80 -7.35
N LYS A 56 -10.08 1.16 -8.53
CA LYS A 56 -11.32 0.95 -9.29
C LYS A 56 -12.37 0.14 -8.52
N LEU A 57 -11.96 -0.90 -7.79
CA LEU A 57 -12.89 -1.67 -6.98
C LEU A 57 -13.56 -0.80 -5.90
N VAL A 58 -12.83 0.15 -5.33
CA VAL A 58 -13.40 1.11 -4.37
C VAL A 58 -14.33 2.11 -5.06
N GLU A 59 -13.91 2.68 -6.21
CA GLU A 59 -14.72 3.62 -7.00
C GLU A 59 -16.04 3.00 -7.48
N ASP A 60 -16.00 1.73 -7.90
CA ASP A 60 -17.17 0.96 -8.36
C ASP A 60 -18.02 0.41 -7.20
N ASN A 61 -17.69 0.73 -5.94
CA ASN A 61 -18.34 0.24 -4.72
C ASN A 61 -18.37 -1.29 -4.60
N ARG A 62 -17.34 -1.97 -5.10
CA ARG A 62 -17.13 -3.44 -5.06
C ARG A 62 -16.26 -3.82 -3.86
N LEU A 63 -16.70 -3.42 -2.66
CA LEU A 63 -15.92 -3.57 -1.42
C LEU A 63 -15.69 -5.04 -1.02
N ASP A 64 -16.59 -5.95 -1.37
CA ASP A 64 -16.42 -7.38 -1.09
C ASP A 64 -15.19 -7.94 -1.84
N GLU A 65 -15.09 -7.67 -3.13
CA GLU A 65 -13.94 -8.09 -3.94
C GLU A 65 -12.64 -7.42 -3.51
N TYR A 66 -12.71 -6.14 -3.11
CA TYR A 66 -11.58 -5.45 -2.51
C TYR A 66 -11.10 -6.21 -1.26
N ASN A 67 -12.01 -6.55 -0.34
CA ASN A 67 -11.70 -7.26 0.89
C ASN A 67 -11.21 -8.70 0.65
N ASP A 68 -11.69 -9.37 -0.39
CA ASP A 68 -11.25 -10.71 -0.77
C ASP A 68 -9.77 -10.73 -1.15
N VAL A 69 -9.26 -9.69 -1.81
CA VAL A 69 -7.83 -9.57 -2.14
C VAL A 69 -6.96 -9.60 -0.88
N PHE A 70 -7.35 -8.87 0.17
CA PHE A 70 -6.61 -8.87 1.43
C PHE A 70 -6.82 -10.17 2.23
N SER A 71 -8.02 -10.72 2.18
CA SER A 71 -8.34 -11.98 2.86
C SER A 71 -7.57 -13.15 2.26
N ALA A 72 -7.35 -13.14 0.94
CA ALA A 72 -6.61 -14.18 0.24
C ALA A 72 -5.15 -14.30 0.70
N VAL A 73 -4.52 -13.21 1.18
CA VAL A 73 -3.12 -13.21 1.63
C VAL A 73 -2.95 -13.40 3.15
N ARG A 74 -4.03 -13.22 3.94
CA ARG A 74 -4.02 -13.39 5.40
C ARG A 74 -3.76 -14.84 5.81
N PHE A 75 -3.10 -15.01 6.95
CA PHE A 75 -2.79 -16.31 7.56
C PHE A 75 -2.07 -17.29 6.63
N ARG A 76 -1.20 -16.76 5.76
CA ARG A 76 -0.28 -17.54 4.94
C ARG A 76 1.16 -17.27 5.36
N GLU A 77 2.01 -18.28 5.18
CA GLU A 77 3.43 -18.17 5.44
C GLU A 77 4.17 -17.58 4.25
N TYR A 78 5.09 -16.66 4.51
CA TYR A 78 5.96 -16.06 3.51
C TYR A 78 7.35 -15.85 4.10
N THR A 79 8.36 -15.80 3.23
CA THR A 79 9.71 -15.37 3.60
C THR A 79 9.90 -13.90 3.27
N PHE A 80 10.01 -13.06 4.29
CA PHE A 80 10.24 -11.62 4.13
C PHE A 80 11.70 -11.25 4.35
N ARG A 81 12.23 -10.37 3.49
CA ARG A 81 13.48 -9.63 3.76
C ARG A 81 13.10 -8.27 4.35
N ILE A 82 13.28 -8.12 5.66
CA ILE A 82 12.90 -6.92 6.40
C ILE A 82 14.11 -6.01 6.59
N ARG A 83 13.93 -4.70 6.40
CA ARG A 83 14.89 -3.67 6.77
C ARG A 83 14.33 -2.88 7.96
N ALA A 84 15.00 -2.93 9.10
CA ALA A 84 14.72 -2.07 10.24
C ALA A 84 15.59 -0.82 10.19
N LYS A 85 15.00 0.34 10.49
CA LYS A 85 15.70 1.62 10.60
C LYS A 85 14.98 2.47 11.64
N SER A 86 15.73 3.04 12.58
CA SER A 86 15.20 4.06 13.48
C SER A 86 15.04 5.37 12.71
N GLU A 87 13.83 5.90 12.70
CA GLU A 87 13.52 7.21 12.14
C GLU A 87 12.99 8.11 13.24
N PHE A 88 13.52 9.33 13.31
CA PHE A 88 13.04 10.34 14.23
C PHE A 88 12.32 11.42 13.41
N TYR A 89 11.02 11.55 13.61
CA TYR A 89 10.22 12.59 12.97
C TYR A 89 10.08 13.78 13.93
N ASN A 90 10.36 14.99 13.45
CA ASN A 90 10.33 16.24 14.23
C ASN A 90 11.25 16.28 15.46
N VAL A 91 12.50 15.84 15.34
CA VAL A 91 13.51 16.21 16.35
C VAL A 91 13.83 17.69 16.15
N ARG A 92 13.32 18.53 17.03
CA ARG A 92 13.88 19.86 17.24
C ARG A 92 15.17 19.74 18.02
#